data_AF-A0AAD4CCG1-F1
#
_entry.id   AF-A0AAD4CCG1-F1
#
_cell.length_a   1.000
_cell.length_b   1.000
_cell.length_c   1.000
_cell.angle_alpha   90.00
_cell.angle_beta   90.00
_cell.angle_gamma   90.00
#
_symmetry.space_group_name_H-M   'P 1'
#
loop_
_entity.id
_entity.type
_entity.pdbx_description
1 polymer ?
#
loop_
_entity_poly.entity_id
_entity_poly.type
_entity_poly.pdbx_seq_one_letter_code
_entity_poly.pdbx_strand_id
1 'polypeptide(L)'
;MDSTRTISEVKSSFIRAQVRILSERLEAPEDWRSYATEPGEDDLGDKVVGDVLQKLNASLRQHNRIVYSSQATQHVAQQVASLYWSSVIQATRDQNSLERGVQKSVDLSGHMNINQLPVELVDPSASEEEHRRYQELRERLLELDNRRQQRQRRLDQLRRLQRLLEPFQSPQTHVQPNLVTRDGELVQELEKMRSLVARVGGRINQGQRNSESHEDSPSYPLRPDQKLEALFDMA
;
A
#
# COMPACT_ATOMS: atom_id res chain seq x y z
N MET A 1 -7.49 -7.50 27.58
CA MET A 1 -7.85 -8.51 26.54
C MET A 1 -7.65 -7.88 25.16
N ASP A 2 -6.55 -7.14 24.95
CA ASP A 2 -6.44 -6.15 23.87
C ASP A 2 -5.27 -6.44 22.91
N SER A 3 -4.47 -7.46 23.21
CA SER A 3 -3.23 -7.77 22.50
C SER A 3 -3.42 -8.48 21.15
N THR A 4 -4.66 -8.83 20.77
CA THR A 4 -4.97 -9.54 19.51
C THR A 4 -5.63 -8.67 18.44
N ARG A 5 -5.97 -7.42 18.76
CA ARG A 5 -6.67 -6.53 17.82
C ARG A 5 -5.68 -5.87 16.87
N THR A 6 -6.02 -5.83 15.58
CA THR A 6 -5.20 -5.11 14.60
C THR A 6 -5.24 -3.60 14.84
N ILE A 7 -4.21 -2.86 14.42
CA ILE A 7 -4.16 -1.39 14.56
C ILE A 7 -5.39 -0.72 13.92
N SER A 8 -5.87 -1.27 12.80
CA SER A 8 -7.08 -0.79 12.13
C SER A 8 -8.34 -1.04 12.97
N GLU A 9 -8.45 -2.18 13.64
CA GLU A 9 -9.58 -2.48 14.52
C GLU A 9 -9.61 -1.54 15.72
N VAL A 10 -8.46 -1.27 16.35
CA VAL A 10 -8.35 -0.32 17.46
C VAL A 10 -8.81 1.07 17.00
N LYS A 11 -8.28 1.58 15.88
CA LYS A 11 -8.71 2.88 15.33
C LYS A 11 -10.20 2.92 14.99
N SER A 12 -10.74 1.86 14.39
CA SER A 12 -12.16 1.79 14.07
C SER A 12 -13.05 1.76 15.33
N SER A 13 -12.62 1.08 16.40
CA SER A 13 -13.33 1.04 17.67
C SER A 13 -13.34 2.39 18.38
N PHE A 14 -12.22 3.13 18.31
CA PHE A 14 -12.14 4.49 18.83
C PHE A 14 -13.09 5.43 18.09
N ILE A 15 -13.06 5.42 16.75
CA ILE A 15 -13.95 6.27 15.95
C ILE A 15 -15.42 5.94 16.24
N ARG A 16 -15.78 4.64 16.34
CA ARG A 16 -17.15 4.24 16.72
C ARG A 16 -17.56 4.74 18.10
N ALA A 17 -16.64 4.71 19.08
CA ALA A 17 -16.90 5.23 20.42
C ALA A 17 -17.12 6.75 20.39
N GLN A 18 -16.29 7.50 19.66
CA GLN A 18 -16.43 8.95 19.53
C GLN A 18 -17.70 9.34 18.79
N VAL A 19 -18.02 8.65 17.68
CA VAL A 19 -19.29 8.86 16.96
C VAL A 19 -20.47 8.60 17.89
N ARG A 20 -20.43 7.54 18.71
CA ARG A 20 -21.51 7.24 19.66
C ARG A 20 -21.73 8.39 20.65
N ILE A 21 -20.66 8.92 21.25
CA ILE A 21 -20.73 10.04 22.21
C ILE A 21 -21.26 11.31 21.53
N LEU A 22 -20.74 11.64 20.35
CA LEU A 22 -21.14 12.86 19.62
C LEU A 22 -22.53 12.75 18.97
N SER A 23 -23.03 11.53 18.76
CA SER A 23 -24.37 11.25 18.22
C SER A 23 -25.44 11.07 19.29
N GLU A 24 -25.11 11.33 20.55
CA GLU A 24 -26.05 11.25 21.66
C GLU A 24 -27.22 12.21 21.43
N ARG A 25 -28.40 11.83 21.95
CA ARG A 25 -29.63 12.58 21.68
C ARG A 25 -29.55 13.93 22.37
N LEU A 26 -30.00 14.96 21.67
CA LEU A 26 -30.13 16.29 22.24
C LEU A 26 -31.41 16.31 23.08
N GLU A 27 -31.26 16.59 24.36
CA GLU A 27 -32.36 16.81 25.30
C GLU A 27 -32.53 18.33 25.52
N ALA A 28 -33.76 18.76 25.82
CA ALA A 28 -33.99 20.15 26.17
C ALA A 28 -33.30 20.43 27.52
N PRO A 29 -32.47 21.47 27.65
CA PRO A 29 -32.01 21.92 28.96
C PRO A 29 -33.21 22.22 29.87
N GLU A 30 -33.17 21.82 31.15
CA GLU A 30 -34.31 22.01 32.08
C GLU A 30 -34.74 23.49 32.18
N ASP A 31 -33.78 24.41 32.03
CA ASP A 31 -33.99 25.85 32.08
C ASP A 31 -34.06 26.52 30.70
N TRP A 32 -34.43 25.80 29.63
CA TRP A 32 -34.42 26.36 28.27
C TRP A 32 -35.24 27.66 28.13
N ARG A 33 -36.27 27.82 28.96
CA ARG A 33 -37.12 29.03 29.03
C ARG A 33 -36.38 30.27 29.56
N SER A 34 -35.37 30.08 30.41
CA SER A 34 -34.57 31.19 30.96
C SER A 34 -33.66 31.86 29.92
N TYR A 35 -33.43 31.19 28.78
CA TYR A 35 -32.65 31.71 27.66
C TYR A 35 -33.50 32.53 26.67
N ALA A 36 -34.83 32.52 26.79
CA ALA A 36 -35.71 33.36 25.99
C ALA A 36 -35.65 34.80 26.50
N THR A 37 -35.23 35.73 25.64
CA THR A 37 -34.88 37.11 26.03
C THR A 37 -36.11 37.95 26.40
N GLU A 38 -37.33 37.56 26.00
CA GLU A 38 -38.59 38.21 26.38
C GLU A 38 -39.76 37.19 26.45
N PRO A 39 -40.51 37.12 27.56
CA PRO A 39 -41.75 36.33 27.63
C PRO A 39 -42.88 37.10 26.91
N GLY A 40 -42.94 36.97 25.59
CA GLY A 40 -44.06 37.47 24.79
C GLY A 40 -45.29 36.57 24.95
N GLU A 41 -46.49 37.11 24.74
CA GLU A 41 -47.79 36.41 24.92
C GLU A 41 -47.95 35.09 24.11
N ASP A 42 -47.04 34.80 23.18
CA ASP A 42 -46.94 33.56 22.40
C ASP A 42 -45.78 32.66 22.89
N ASP A 43 -45.77 32.30 24.17
CA ASP A 43 -44.78 31.36 24.70
C ASP A 43 -44.86 30.00 23.98
N LEU A 44 -43.72 29.55 23.45
CA LEU A 44 -43.59 28.26 22.78
C LEU A 44 -44.04 27.13 23.71
N GLY A 45 -45.12 26.45 23.32
CA GLY A 45 -45.64 25.32 24.08
C GLY A 45 -44.60 24.19 24.18
N ASP A 46 -44.50 23.58 25.36
CA ASP A 46 -43.59 22.46 25.65
C ASP A 46 -43.73 21.30 24.64
N LYS A 47 -44.96 21.12 24.13
CA LYS A 47 -45.29 20.15 23.09
C LYS A 47 -44.63 20.47 21.74
N VAL A 48 -44.59 21.75 21.34
CA VAL A 48 -43.98 22.19 20.08
C VAL A 48 -42.46 22.01 20.16
N VAL A 49 -41.86 22.34 21.31
CA VAL A 49 -40.44 22.12 21.55
C VAL A 49 -40.10 20.62 21.55
N GLY A 50 -40.91 19.81 22.21
CA GLY A 50 -40.79 18.34 22.17
C GLY A 50 -40.87 17.77 20.76
N ASP A 51 -41.84 18.20 19.95
CA ASP A 51 -42.01 17.77 18.56
C ASP A 51 -40.84 18.20 17.66
N VAL A 52 -40.34 19.42 17.83
CA VAL A 52 -39.16 19.92 17.10
C VAL A 52 -37.91 19.14 17.50
N LEU A 53 -37.69 18.90 18.80
CA LEU A 53 -36.59 18.08 19.29
C LEU A 53 -36.68 16.64 18.79
N GLN A 54 -37.88 16.07 18.72
CA GLN A 54 -38.07 14.73 18.16
C GLN A 54 -37.73 14.69 16.67
N LYS A 55 -38.19 15.67 15.88
CA LYS A 55 -37.84 15.78 14.45
C LYS A 55 -36.34 16.01 14.23
N LEU A 56 -35.72 16.86 15.04
CA LEU A 56 -34.29 17.15 14.98
C LEU A 56 -33.47 15.90 15.32
N ASN A 57 -33.80 15.21 16.40
CA ASN A 57 -33.16 13.94 16.77
C ASN A 57 -33.36 12.85 15.70
N ALA A 58 -34.52 12.81 15.03
CA ALA A 58 -34.75 11.88 13.92
C ALA A 58 -33.87 12.19 12.70
N SER A 59 -33.78 13.47 12.32
CA SER A 59 -32.90 13.94 11.24
C SER A 59 -31.42 13.65 11.55
N LEU A 60 -31.00 13.92 12.78
CA LEU A 60 -29.64 13.66 13.25
C LEU A 60 -29.29 12.16 13.22
N ARG A 61 -30.23 11.27 13.56
CA ARG A 61 -30.05 9.82 13.39
C ARG A 61 -29.93 9.40 11.93
N GLN A 62 -30.73 9.99 11.05
CA GLN A 62 -30.66 9.70 9.62
C GLN A 62 -29.31 10.14 9.05
N HIS A 63 -28.85 11.35 9.39
CA HIS A 63 -27.53 11.85 9.00
C HIS A 63 -26.40 10.97 9.54
N ASN A 64 -26.41 10.64 10.83
CA ASN A 64 -25.39 9.78 11.45
C ASN A 64 -25.31 8.41 10.78
N ARG A 65 -26.44 7.81 10.38
CA ARG A 65 -26.45 6.51 9.70
C ARG A 65 -25.84 6.57 8.29
N ILE A 66 -26.04 7.68 7.58
CA ILE A 66 -25.52 7.86 6.22
C ILE A 66 -24.03 8.21 6.25
N VAL A 67 -23.64 9.16 7.09
CA VAL A 67 -22.26 9.70 7.14
C VAL A 67 -21.32 8.78 7.90
N TYR A 68 -21.73 8.25 9.05
CA TYR A 68 -20.90 7.37 9.89
C TYR A 68 -21.30 5.90 9.73
N SER A 69 -21.45 5.45 8.49
CA SER A 69 -21.66 4.03 8.21
C SER A 69 -20.48 3.18 8.72
N SER A 70 -20.73 1.89 8.97
CA SER A 70 -19.68 0.97 9.42
C SER A 70 -18.52 0.88 8.42
N GLN A 71 -18.85 0.91 7.12
CA GLN A 71 -17.90 0.90 6.01
C GLN A 71 -17.10 2.21 5.94
N ALA A 72 -17.75 3.36 6.07
CA ALA A 72 -17.06 4.65 6.10
C ALA A 72 -16.06 4.73 7.27
N THR A 73 -16.48 4.25 8.45
CA THR A 73 -15.63 4.20 9.64
C THR A 73 -14.43 3.27 9.45
N GLN A 74 -14.61 2.11 8.82
CA GLN A 74 -13.50 1.21 8.49
C GLN A 74 -12.55 1.82 7.46
N HIS A 75 -13.09 2.44 6.42
CA HIS A 75 -12.28 3.07 5.38
C HIS A 75 -11.45 4.25 5.92
N VAL A 76 -12.03 5.13 6.73
CA VAL A 76 -11.30 6.21 7.40
C VAL A 76 -10.24 5.65 8.35
N ALA A 77 -10.56 4.61 9.13
CA ALA A 77 -9.57 3.97 9.99
C ALA A 77 -8.39 3.39 9.19
N GLN A 78 -8.67 2.81 8.02
CA GLN A 78 -7.65 2.29 7.11
C GLN A 78 -6.82 3.40 6.47
N GLN A 79 -7.43 4.51 6.05
CA GLN A 79 -6.74 5.69 5.52
C GLN A 79 -5.82 6.32 6.58
N VAL A 80 -6.29 6.46 7.82
CA VAL A 80 -5.47 6.97 8.92
C VAL A 80 -4.34 6.00 9.26
N ALA A 81 -4.56 4.69 9.10
CA ALA A 81 -3.49 3.70 9.20
C ALA A 81 -2.47 3.85 8.06
N SER A 82 -2.91 3.96 6.80
CA SER A 82 -2.00 4.12 5.66
C SER A 82 -1.22 5.42 5.73
N LEU A 83 -1.85 6.53 6.14
CA LEU A 83 -1.20 7.82 6.32
C LEU A 83 -0.16 7.78 7.44
N TYR A 84 -0.46 7.10 8.56
CA TYR A 84 0.52 6.88 9.62
C TYR A 84 1.69 6.05 9.11
N TRP A 85 1.44 4.97 8.36
CA TRP A 85 2.52 4.18 7.79
C TRP A 85 3.33 4.98 6.76
N SER A 86 2.70 5.80 5.92
CA SER A 86 3.41 6.66 4.98
C SER A 86 4.20 7.76 5.68
N SER A 87 3.68 8.35 6.76
CA SER A 87 4.41 9.36 7.53
C SER A 87 5.57 8.74 8.28
N VAL A 88 5.41 7.52 8.82
CA VAL A 88 6.52 6.75 9.40
C VAL A 88 7.57 6.52 8.32
N ILE A 89 7.19 5.97 7.15
CA ILE A 89 8.12 5.73 6.03
C ILE A 89 8.82 7.03 5.59
N GLN A 90 8.10 8.14 5.50
CA GLN A 90 8.68 9.44 5.16
C GLN A 90 9.64 9.95 6.23
N ALA A 91 9.26 9.88 7.51
CA ALA A 91 10.15 10.21 8.62
C ALA A 91 11.40 9.33 8.58
N THR A 92 11.29 8.02 8.29
CA THR A 92 12.45 7.14 8.15
C THR A 92 13.41 7.54 7.01
N ARG A 93 12.91 8.25 5.99
CA ARG A 93 13.67 8.68 4.81
C ARG A 93 14.39 10.00 5.05
N ASP A 94 13.84 10.84 5.92
CA ASP A 94 14.49 12.06 6.38
C ASP A 94 15.55 11.69 7.44
N GLN A 95 16.83 11.69 7.05
CA GLN A 95 17.97 11.39 7.92
C GLN A 95 18.03 12.24 9.20
N ASN A 96 17.35 13.40 9.23
CA ASN A 96 17.28 14.29 10.39
C ASN A 96 16.20 13.88 11.43
N SER A 97 15.34 12.91 11.14
CA SER A 97 14.35 12.41 12.12
C SER A 97 14.95 11.39 13.11
N LEU A 98 16.10 10.80 12.76
CA LEU A 98 16.86 9.87 13.59
C LEU A 98 17.35 10.53 14.90
N GLU A 99 17.49 11.86 14.91
CA GLU A 99 17.78 12.64 16.12
C GLU A 99 16.58 12.75 17.08
N ARG A 100 15.35 12.53 16.59
CA ARG A 100 14.12 12.70 17.39
C ARG A 100 13.79 11.48 18.26
N GLY A 101 14.58 10.40 18.15
CA GLY A 101 14.42 9.18 18.93
C GLY A 101 13.22 8.32 18.53
N VAL A 102 13.26 7.04 18.91
CA VAL A 102 12.17 6.09 18.67
C VAL A 102 11.05 6.36 19.68
N GLN A 103 9.82 6.61 19.20
CA GLN A 103 8.66 6.80 20.09
C GLN A 103 8.39 5.52 20.89
N LYS A 104 8.03 5.66 22.18
CA LYS A 104 7.77 4.53 23.10
C LYS A 104 6.68 3.56 22.62
N SER A 105 5.80 4.01 21.73
CA SER A 105 4.72 3.22 21.13
C SER A 105 5.11 2.46 19.86
N VAL A 106 6.34 2.62 19.37
CA VAL A 106 6.80 1.98 18.13
C VAL A 106 6.98 0.49 18.39
N ASP A 107 6.41 -0.32 17.50
CA ASP A 107 6.58 -1.76 17.53
C ASP A 107 8.03 -2.13 17.18
N LEU A 108 8.77 -2.63 18.17
CA LEU A 108 10.14 -3.11 18.03
C LEU A 108 10.23 -4.49 17.35
N SER A 109 9.13 -5.00 16.79
CA SER A 109 9.14 -6.21 15.96
C SER A 109 9.62 -5.94 14.52
N GLY A 110 9.55 -4.70 14.03
CA GLY A 110 9.96 -4.37 12.65
C GLY A 110 11.46 -4.12 12.53
N HIS A 111 12.13 -4.79 11.56
CA HIS A 111 13.57 -4.61 11.29
C HIS A 111 13.97 -3.12 11.13
N MET A 112 13.15 -2.34 10.41
CA MET A 112 13.40 -0.92 10.18
C MET A 112 13.39 -0.10 11.48
N ASN A 113 12.52 -0.45 12.42
CA ASN A 113 12.42 0.25 13.71
C ASN A 113 13.60 -0.12 14.63
N ILE A 114 14.07 -1.37 14.55
CA ILE A 114 15.25 -1.81 15.30
C ILE A 114 16.51 -1.08 14.81
N ASN A 115 16.65 -0.89 13.49
CA ASN A 115 17.78 -0.13 12.93
C ASN A 115 17.79 1.35 13.32
N GLN A 116 16.63 1.91 13.68
CA GLN A 116 16.49 3.30 14.12
C GLN A 116 16.84 3.51 15.60
N LEU A 117 17.10 2.43 16.35
CA LEU A 117 17.47 2.55 17.76
C LEU A 117 18.83 3.25 17.92
N PRO A 118 18.90 4.31 18.73
CA PRO A 118 20.15 5.00 19.06
C PRO A 118 21.24 4.04 19.53
N VAL A 119 22.50 4.40 19.27
CA VAL A 119 23.65 3.62 19.76
C VAL A 119 23.80 3.74 21.27
N GLU A 120 23.51 4.93 21.79
CA GLU A 120 23.60 5.26 23.20
C GLU A 120 22.25 5.78 23.69
N LEU A 121 21.95 5.51 24.96
CA LEU A 121 20.79 6.09 25.62
C LEU A 121 21.03 7.59 25.81
N VAL A 122 20.18 8.44 25.22
CA VAL A 122 20.33 9.91 25.21
C VAL A 122 19.86 10.56 26.52
N ASP A 123 19.36 9.78 27.47
CA ASP A 123 18.84 10.31 28.74
C ASP A 123 20.00 10.74 29.67
N PRO A 124 20.18 12.05 29.94
CA PRO A 124 21.28 12.55 30.77
C PRO A 124 21.10 12.20 32.27
N SER A 125 19.96 11.64 32.66
CA SER A 125 19.66 11.22 34.03
C SER A 125 19.90 9.73 34.30
N ALA A 126 20.24 8.96 33.26
CA ALA A 126 20.44 7.53 33.36
C ALA A 126 21.77 7.17 34.04
N SER A 127 21.75 6.09 34.84
CA SER A 127 22.96 5.55 35.46
C SER A 127 23.82 4.78 34.45
N GLU A 128 25.14 4.72 34.65
CA GLU A 128 26.05 3.91 33.82
C GLU A 128 25.60 2.44 33.70
N GLU A 129 24.96 1.90 34.73
CA GLU A 129 24.39 0.55 34.71
C GLU A 129 23.23 0.42 33.72
N GLU A 130 22.41 1.47 33.57
CA GLU A 130 21.28 1.50 32.65
C GLU A 130 21.75 1.63 31.21
N HIS A 131 22.82 2.41 30.97
CA HIS A 131 23.49 2.45 29.67
C HIS A 131 24.02 1.07 29.25
N ARG A 132 24.67 0.33 30.15
CA ARG A 132 25.16 -1.04 29.87
C ARG A 132 24.01 -1.99 29.58
N ARG A 133 22.96 -1.98 30.42
CA ARG A 133 21.76 -2.80 30.20
C ARG A 133 21.09 -2.51 28.86
N TYR A 134 21.01 -1.24 28.47
CA TYR A 134 20.47 -0.85 27.17
C TYR A 134 21.29 -1.43 26.01
N GLN A 135 22.61 -1.33 26.08
CA GLN A 135 23.51 -1.86 25.06
C GLN A 135 23.36 -3.38 24.92
N GLU A 136 23.36 -4.12 26.03
CA GLU A 136 23.16 -5.59 26.04
C GLU A 136 21.80 -5.98 25.42
N LEU A 137 20.73 -5.28 25.76
CA LEU A 137 19.40 -5.53 25.21
C LEU A 137 19.33 -5.21 23.72
N ARG A 138 19.98 -4.12 23.28
CA ARG A 138 20.05 -3.71 21.87
C ARG A 138 20.80 -4.74 21.03
N GLU A 139 21.94 -5.23 21.50
CA GLU A 139 22.70 -6.29 20.85
C GLU A 139 21.87 -7.57 20.70
N ARG A 140 21.18 -7.97 21.78
CA ARG A 140 20.30 -9.13 21.76
C ARG A 140 19.13 -8.96 20.77
N LEU A 141 18.55 -7.76 20.68
CA LEU A 141 17.49 -7.45 19.71
C LEU A 141 18.00 -7.55 18.27
N LEU A 142 19.19 -7.02 17.98
CA LEU A 142 19.83 -7.12 16.67
C LEU A 142 20.13 -8.58 16.30
N GLU A 143 20.62 -9.38 17.24
CA GLU A 143 20.87 -10.81 17.01
C GLU A 143 19.57 -11.56 16.68
N LEU A 144 18.51 -11.32 17.45
CA LEU A 144 17.20 -11.95 17.21
C LEU A 144 16.59 -11.52 15.88
N ASP A 145 16.75 -10.26 15.49
CA ASP A 145 16.29 -9.77 14.19
C ASP A 145 17.05 -10.42 13.04
N ASN A 146 18.38 -10.52 13.14
CA ASN A 146 19.20 -11.22 12.15
C ASN A 146 18.76 -12.69 11.99
N ARG A 147 18.52 -13.41 13.10
CA ARG A 147 18.00 -14.79 13.07
C ARG A 147 16.63 -14.85 12.41
N ARG A 148 15.75 -13.87 12.66
CA ARG A 148 14.43 -13.79 12.04
C ARG A 148 14.53 -13.58 10.54
N GLN A 149 15.39 -12.66 10.08
CA GLN A 149 15.61 -12.41 8.66
C GLN A 149 16.15 -13.63 7.93
N GLN A 150 17.11 -14.34 8.52
CA GLN A 150 17.64 -15.58 7.94
C GLN A 150 16.53 -16.62 7.76
N ARG A 151 15.66 -16.78 8.76
CA ARG A 151 14.50 -17.69 8.68
C ARG A 151 13.51 -17.25 7.60
N GLN A 152 13.20 -15.96 7.51
CA GLN A 152 12.31 -15.42 6.47
C GLN A 152 12.89 -15.66 5.07
N ARG A 153 14.16 -15.35 4.84
CA ARG A 153 14.85 -15.63 3.57
C ARG A 153 14.79 -17.12 3.21
N ARG A 154 15.01 -18.01 4.19
CA ARG A 154 14.89 -19.46 3.98
C ARG A 154 13.46 -19.87 3.63
N LEU A 155 12.45 -19.31 4.30
CA LEU A 155 11.05 -19.58 3.96
C LEU A 155 10.70 -19.09 2.56
N ASP A 156 11.17 -17.91 2.15
CA ASP A 156 10.92 -17.37 0.81
C ASP A 156 11.62 -18.20 -0.26
N GLN A 157 12.84 -18.66 0.00
CA GLN A 157 13.54 -19.62 -0.86
C GLN A 157 12.75 -20.92 -1.01
N LEU A 158 12.28 -21.51 0.10
CA LEU A 158 11.50 -22.75 0.08
C LEU A 158 10.16 -22.57 -0.65
N ARG A 159 9.47 -21.44 -0.44
CA ARG A 159 8.25 -21.10 -1.18
C ARG A 159 8.51 -20.94 -2.67
N ARG A 160 9.63 -20.32 -3.05
CA ARG A 160 10.04 -20.21 -4.45
C ARG A 160 10.30 -21.58 -5.07
N LEU A 161 11.03 -22.45 -4.37
CA LEU A 161 11.26 -23.82 -4.81
C LEU A 161 9.95 -24.60 -4.92
N GLN A 162 9.04 -24.44 -3.95
CA GLN A 162 7.72 -25.06 -4.00
C GLN A 162 6.92 -24.61 -5.24
N ARG A 163 6.94 -23.31 -5.58
CA ARG A 163 6.32 -22.80 -6.82
C ARG A 163 6.96 -23.37 -8.08
N LEU A 164 8.27 -23.60 -8.09
CA LEU A 164 8.96 -24.24 -9.22
C LEU A 164 8.64 -25.74 -9.32
N LEU A 165 8.31 -26.38 -8.19
CA LEU A 165 7.93 -27.79 -8.14
C LEU A 165 6.43 -28.03 -8.38
N GLU A 166 5.60 -26.99 -8.28
CA GLU A 166 4.16 -27.05 -8.51
C GLU A 166 3.79 -27.68 -9.89
N PRO A 167 4.45 -27.31 -11.01
CA PRO A 167 4.17 -27.94 -12.31
C PRO A 167 4.51 -29.44 -12.35
N PHE A 168 5.43 -29.91 -11.52
CA PHE A 168 5.81 -31.32 -11.45
C PHE A 168 4.83 -32.18 -10.64
N GLN A 169 3.88 -31.59 -9.93
CA GLN A 169 2.83 -32.35 -9.22
C GLN A 169 1.87 -33.04 -10.18
N SER A 170 1.66 -32.46 -11.37
CA SER A 170 0.87 -33.04 -12.47
C SER A 170 1.69 -32.99 -13.76
N PRO A 171 2.69 -33.88 -13.90
CA PRO A 171 3.67 -33.84 -14.98
C PRO A 171 3.03 -34.12 -16.35
N GLN A 172 1.94 -34.88 -16.39
CA GLN A 172 1.20 -35.18 -17.62
C GLN A 172 0.52 -33.93 -18.21
N THR A 173 0.12 -32.99 -17.37
CA THR A 173 -0.61 -31.78 -17.80
C THR A 173 0.33 -30.60 -18.09
N HIS A 174 1.39 -30.43 -17.29
CA HIS A 174 2.23 -29.21 -17.34
C HIS A 174 3.61 -29.42 -17.97
N VAL A 175 4.17 -30.63 -17.88
CA VAL A 175 5.55 -30.92 -18.30
C VAL A 175 5.58 -31.60 -19.67
N GLN A 176 4.71 -32.61 -19.89
CA GLN A 176 4.65 -33.36 -21.15
C GLN A 176 4.42 -32.52 -22.42
N PRO A 177 3.50 -31.53 -22.47
CA PRO A 177 3.33 -30.72 -23.70
C PRO A 177 4.53 -29.82 -24.02
N ASN A 178 5.34 -29.49 -23.00
CA ASN A 178 6.53 -28.65 -23.12
C ASN A 178 7.83 -29.45 -23.37
N LEU A 179 7.76 -30.79 -23.48
CA LEU A 179 8.91 -31.60 -23.84
C LEU A 179 9.15 -31.54 -25.36
N VAL A 180 10.42 -31.48 -25.76
CA VAL A 180 10.87 -31.67 -27.15
C VAL A 180 10.80 -33.16 -27.50
N THR A 181 9.59 -33.69 -27.66
CA THR A 181 9.39 -35.00 -28.28
C THR A 181 9.37 -34.84 -29.80
N ARG A 182 9.73 -35.89 -30.54
CA ARG A 182 9.81 -35.87 -32.01
C ARG A 182 8.52 -35.41 -32.70
N ASP A 183 7.38 -35.67 -32.05
CA ASP A 183 6.03 -35.29 -32.50
C ASP A 183 5.33 -34.27 -31.57
N GLY A 184 6.09 -33.58 -30.70
CA GLY A 184 5.55 -32.68 -29.68
C GLY A 184 5.06 -31.34 -30.24
N GLU A 185 4.08 -30.73 -29.56
CA GLU A 185 3.49 -29.44 -29.93
C GLU A 185 4.55 -28.32 -30.08
N LEU A 186 5.57 -28.33 -29.23
CA LEU A 186 6.69 -27.38 -29.30
C LEU A 186 7.49 -27.52 -30.61
N VAL A 187 7.73 -28.74 -31.10
CA VAL A 187 8.44 -28.96 -32.37
C VAL A 187 7.62 -28.43 -33.54
N GLN A 188 6.30 -28.63 -33.51
CA GLN A 188 5.39 -28.07 -34.52
C GLN A 188 5.39 -26.54 -34.50
N GLU A 189 5.43 -25.91 -33.32
CA GLU A 189 5.55 -24.45 -33.21
C GLU A 189 6.92 -23.92 -33.65
N LEU A 190 8.01 -24.62 -33.31
CA LEU A 190 9.36 -24.31 -33.79
C LEU A 190 9.45 -24.42 -35.32
N GLU A 191 8.81 -25.41 -35.93
CA GLU A 191 8.76 -25.58 -37.37
C GLU A 191 7.92 -24.48 -38.05
N LYS A 192 6.78 -24.11 -37.45
CA LYS A 192 6.00 -22.93 -37.88
C LYS A 192 6.84 -21.66 -37.81
N MET A 193 7.54 -21.41 -36.70
CA MET A 193 8.45 -20.27 -36.56
C MET A 193 9.57 -20.30 -37.60
N ARG A 194 10.19 -21.46 -37.85
CA ARG A 194 11.23 -21.61 -38.89
C ARG A 194 10.68 -21.29 -40.29
N SER A 195 9.45 -21.71 -40.59
CA SER A 195 8.78 -21.37 -41.85
C SER A 195 8.47 -19.87 -41.96
N LEU A 196 8.05 -19.24 -40.86
CA LEU A 196 7.79 -17.80 -40.77
C LEU A 196 9.09 -16.99 -40.93
N VAL A 197 10.17 -17.40 -40.27
CA VAL A 197 11.51 -16.79 -40.42
C VAL A 197 12.02 -16.91 -41.84
N ALA A 198 11.85 -18.07 -42.48
CA ALA A 198 12.22 -18.24 -43.89
C ALA A 198 11.39 -17.32 -44.82
N ARG A 199 10.09 -17.16 -44.56
CA ARG A 199 9.23 -16.26 -45.34
C ARG A 199 9.55 -14.78 -45.08
N VAL A 200 9.80 -14.39 -43.85
CA VAL A 200 10.17 -13.02 -43.48
C VAL A 200 11.55 -12.67 -44.02
N GLY A 201 12.54 -13.56 -43.87
CA GLY A 201 13.87 -13.39 -44.47
C GLY A 201 13.80 -13.34 -46.00
N GLY A 202 12.96 -14.16 -46.62
CA GLY A 202 12.69 -14.10 -48.07
C GLY A 202 12.05 -12.78 -48.51
N ARG A 203 11.05 -12.28 -47.78
CA ARG A 203 10.41 -10.98 -48.06
C ARG A 203 11.33 -9.80 -47.80
N ILE A 204 12.19 -9.85 -46.79
CA ILE A 204 13.20 -8.81 -46.52
C ILE A 204 14.24 -8.80 -47.65
N ASN A 205 14.73 -9.96 -48.09
CA ASN A 205 15.65 -10.04 -49.22
C ASN A 205 15.00 -9.60 -50.55
N GLN A 206 13.72 -9.89 -50.76
CA GLN A 206 12.97 -9.39 -51.92
C GLN A 206 12.71 -7.88 -51.81
N GLY A 207 12.44 -7.36 -50.61
CA GLY A 207 12.32 -5.93 -50.33
C GLY A 207 13.64 -5.18 -50.52
N GLN A 208 14.78 -5.77 -50.12
CA GLN A 208 16.11 -5.24 -50.40
C GLN A 208 16.43 -5.27 -51.90
N ARG A 209 16.11 -6.35 -52.63
CA ARG A 209 16.29 -6.40 -54.09
C ARG A 209 15.36 -5.44 -54.85
N ASN A 210 14.15 -5.20 -54.35
CA ASN A 210 13.23 -4.20 -54.90
C ASN A 210 13.65 -2.76 -54.52
N SER A 211 14.32 -2.58 -53.38
CA SER A 211 14.97 -1.31 -53.01
C SER A 211 16.20 -1.04 -53.90
N GLU A 212 16.99 -2.07 -54.23
CA GLU A 212 18.14 -1.96 -55.14
C GLU A 212 17.74 -1.74 -56.60
N SER A 213 16.52 -2.13 -57.01
CA SER A 213 15.99 -1.87 -58.36
C SER A 213 15.19 -0.56 -58.47
N HIS A 214 15.17 0.26 -57.41
CA HIS A 214 14.66 1.64 -57.43
C HIS A 214 15.74 2.70 -57.14
N GLU A 215 17.03 2.33 -57.17
CA GLU A 215 18.14 3.29 -57.17
C GLU A 215 18.82 3.40 -58.54
N ASP A 216 18.03 3.64 -59.60
CA ASP A 216 18.53 4.37 -60.78
C ASP A 216 18.12 5.85 -60.63
N SER A 217 18.69 6.49 -59.61
CA SER A 217 18.80 7.96 -59.48
C SER A 217 19.93 8.26 -58.50
N PRO A 218 20.92 9.10 -58.85
CA PRO A 218 22.13 9.24 -58.06
C PRO A 218 21.83 10.06 -56.79
N SER A 219 21.56 9.38 -55.67
CA SER A 219 21.47 10.02 -54.37
C SER A 219 22.85 10.02 -53.71
N TYR A 220 23.43 11.22 -53.59
CA TYR A 220 24.65 11.47 -52.82
C TYR A 220 24.55 10.86 -51.41
N PRO A 221 25.64 10.31 -50.84
CA PRO A 221 25.61 9.72 -49.51
C PRO A 221 25.44 10.82 -48.46
N LEU A 222 24.23 10.97 -47.94
CA LEU A 222 23.96 11.83 -46.78
C LEU A 222 24.70 11.27 -45.56
N ARG A 223 25.36 12.17 -44.83
CA ARG A 223 26.14 11.86 -43.63
C ARG A 223 25.23 11.29 -42.52
N PRO A 224 25.76 10.44 -41.63
CA PRO A 224 24.99 9.76 -40.59
C PRO A 224 24.15 10.69 -39.70
N ASP A 225 24.59 11.93 -39.52
CA ASP A 225 23.91 12.93 -38.69
C ASP A 225 22.55 13.36 -39.28
N GLN A 226 22.41 13.37 -40.61
CA GLN A 226 21.18 13.77 -41.30
C GLN A 226 20.12 12.65 -41.31
N LYS A 227 20.51 11.40 -41.08
CA LYS A 227 19.57 10.27 -40.95
C LYS A 227 18.80 10.31 -39.64
N LEU A 228 19.38 10.90 -38.59
CA LEU A 228 18.73 11.04 -37.30
C LEU A 228 17.65 12.12 -37.34
N GLU A 229 17.91 13.27 -37.96
CA GLU A 229 16.90 14.35 -38.14
C GLU A 229 15.68 13.87 -38.94
N ALA A 230 15.89 13.13 -40.03
CA ALA A 230 14.78 12.62 -40.86
C ALA A 230 13.86 11.62 -40.13
N LEU A 231 14.33 10.97 -39.07
CA LEU A 231 13.52 10.09 -38.22
C LEU A 231 12.69 10.86 -37.19
N PHE A 232 13.11 12.07 -36.81
CA PHE A 232 12.36 12.91 -35.87
C PHE A 232 11.25 13.72 -36.55
N ASP A 233 11.36 14.00 -37.86
CA ASP A 233 10.33 14.72 -38.63
C ASP A 233 9.15 13.84 -39.09
N MET A 234 9.16 12.53 -38.82
CA MET A 234 8.06 11.60 -39.13
C MET A 234 7.14 11.28 -37.94
N ALA A 235 7.20 12.05 -36.84
CA ALA A 235 6.35 11.90 -35.66
C ALA A 235 5.23 12.94 -35.62
#